data_AF-A0A1Q4E108-F1
#
_entry.id   AF-A0A1Q4E108-F1
#
_cell.length_a   1.000
_cell.length_b   1.000
_cell.length_c   1.000
_cell.angle_alpha   90.00
_cell.angle_beta   90.00
_cell.angle_gamma   90.00
#
_symmetry.space_group_name_H-M   'P 1'
#
loop_
_entity.id
_entity.type
_entity.pdbx_description
1 polymer ?
#
loop_
_entity_poly.entity_id
_entity_poly.type
_entity_poly.pdbx_seq_one_letter_code
_entity_poly.pdbx_strand_id
1 'polypeptide(L)'
;MDAVRLTRSAGKHGIGREEIRLVLAAPLCTVEQGDTVLHIGLTPRRDLLEVVVAPGEEPTVLHAMRLRPANYRHMLGLSCHSIP
;
A
#
# COMPACT_ATOMS: atom_id res chain seq x y z
N MET A 1 11.91 13.86 4.99
CA MET A 1 10.80 13.62 4.03
C MET A 1 9.56 14.21 4.69
N ASP A 2 9.37 15.52 4.52
CA ASP A 2 8.67 16.35 5.51
C ASP A 2 7.38 17.01 4.98
N ALA A 3 6.53 16.24 4.29
CA ALA A 3 5.07 16.43 4.28
C ALA A 3 4.43 15.41 3.33
N VAL A 4 3.94 14.29 3.86
CA VAL A 4 3.00 13.45 3.11
C VAL A 4 1.59 13.88 3.48
N ARG A 5 0.81 14.30 2.49
CA ARG A 5 -0.59 14.68 2.70
C ARG A 5 -1.44 13.42 2.78
N LEU A 6 -2.17 13.25 3.88
CA LEU A 6 -3.09 12.11 4.03
C LEU A 6 -4.53 12.54 3.77
N THR A 7 -5.18 11.87 2.84
CA THR A 7 -6.62 12.03 2.64
C THR A 7 -7.41 11.41 3.81
N ARG A 8 -8.66 11.84 3.98
CA ARG A 8 -9.58 11.22 4.96
C ARG A 8 -9.78 9.72 4.68
N SER A 9 -9.71 9.31 3.41
CA SER A 9 -9.89 7.92 3.02
C SER A 9 -8.73 7.03 3.44
N ALA A 10 -7.50 7.54 3.40
CA ALA A 10 -6.30 6.83 3.85
C ALA A 10 -6.36 6.44 5.34
N GLY A 11 -6.99 7.25 6.19
CA GLY A 11 -7.16 6.96 7.62
C GLY A 11 -8.31 5.99 7.95
N LYS A 12 -9.17 5.62 6.99
CA LYS A 12 -10.41 4.87 7.28
C LYS A 12 -10.17 3.47 7.84
N HIS A 13 -9.00 2.88 7.60
CA HIS A 13 -8.71 1.49 7.97
C HIS A 13 -7.93 1.34 9.29
N GLY A 14 -7.93 2.38 10.13
CA GLY A 14 -7.21 2.36 11.41
C GLY A 14 -5.70 2.25 11.24
N ILE A 15 -5.19 2.79 10.12
CA ILE A 15 -3.76 2.87 9.82
C ILE A 15 -3.25 4.24 10.27
N GLY A 16 -2.25 4.24 11.13
CA GLY A 16 -1.64 5.44 11.66
C GLY A 16 -0.74 6.12 10.63
N ARG A 17 -0.57 7.44 10.79
CA ARG A 17 0.36 8.24 9.97
C ARG A 17 1.80 7.70 10.03
N GLU A 18 2.21 7.18 11.18
CA GLU A 18 3.56 6.65 11.36
C GLU A 18 3.80 5.34 10.62
N GLU A 19 2.83 4.43 10.61
CA GLU A 19 2.90 3.18 9.83
C GLU A 19 3.04 3.49 8.34
N ILE A 20 2.28 4.47 7.84
CA ILE A 20 2.36 4.93 6.45
C ILE A 20 3.75 5.52 6.15
N ARG A 21 4.29 6.36 7.04
CA ARG A 21 5.63 6.94 6.87
C ARG A 21 6.71 5.88 6.79
N LEU A 22 6.66 4.86 7.64
CA LEU A 22 7.63 3.76 7.64
C LEU A 22 7.61 3.01 6.30
N VAL A 23 6.42 2.71 5.77
CA VAL A 23 6.29 2.07 4.46
C VAL A 23 6.83 2.95 3.33
N LEU A 24 6.54 4.25 3.35
CA LEU A 24 7.03 5.18 2.31
C LEU A 24 8.54 5.40 2.40
N ALA A 25 9.14 5.33 3.59
CA ALA A 25 10.57 5.48 3.78
C ALA A 25 11.37 4.24 3.33
N ALA A 26 10.80 3.05 3.46
CA ALA A 26 11.45 1.79 3.11
C ALA A 26 10.43 0.76 2.56
N PRO A 27 9.92 0.95 1.33
CA PRO A 27 8.98 0.01 0.73
C PRO A 27 9.70 -1.30 0.39
N LEU A 28 9.04 -2.43 0.65
CA LEU A 28 9.47 -3.74 0.17
C LEU A 28 9.22 -3.90 -1.33
N CYS A 29 8.13 -3.30 -1.81
CA CYS A 29 7.75 -3.31 -3.21
C CYS A 29 7.12 -1.96 -3.57
N THR A 30 7.43 -1.48 -4.77
CA THR A 30 6.84 -0.29 -5.36
C THR A 30 6.35 -0.65 -6.75
N VAL A 31 5.10 -0.31 -7.05
CA VAL A 31 4.44 -0.65 -8.32
C VAL A 31 3.77 0.61 -8.88
N GLU A 32 4.16 0.98 -10.09
CA GLU A 32 3.50 2.04 -10.86
C GLU A 32 2.12 1.57 -11.35
N GLN A 33 1.10 2.39 -11.14
CA GLN A 33 -0.31 2.12 -11.46
C GLN A 33 -0.94 3.31 -12.19
N GLY A 34 -0.45 3.59 -13.41
CA GLY A 34 -0.89 4.75 -14.19
C GLY A 34 -0.49 6.05 -13.50
N ASP A 35 -1.48 6.79 -13.00
CA ASP A 35 -1.27 8.08 -12.30
C ASP A 35 -0.99 7.93 -10.80
N THR A 36 -0.82 6.70 -10.30
CA THR A 36 -0.60 6.41 -8.88
C THR A 36 0.52 5.40 -8.67
N VAL A 37 1.07 5.38 -7.47
CA VAL A 37 2.11 4.44 -7.05
C VAL A 37 1.61 3.65 -5.85
N LEU A 38 1.68 2.32 -5.93
CA LEU A 38 1.43 1.42 -4.82
C LEU A 38 2.75 1.07 -4.13
N HIS A 39 2.86 1.36 -2.85
CA HIS A 39 3.93 0.88 -1.99
C HIS A 39 3.41 -0.23 -1.07
N ILE A 40 4.14 -1.33 -0.99
CA ILE A 40 3.92 -2.40 -0.03
C ILE A 40 5.09 -2.41 0.94
N GLY A 41 4.82 -2.39 2.23
CA GLY A 41 5.85 -2.45 3.26
C GLY A 41 5.38 -3.12 4.55
N LEU A 42 6.32 -3.25 5.49
CA LEU A 42 6.05 -3.83 6.81
C LEU A 42 5.71 -2.74 7.82
N THR A 43 4.78 -3.04 8.71
CA THR A 43 4.60 -2.24 9.93
C THR A 43 5.44 -2.81 11.09
N PRO A 44 5.59 -2.07 12.21
CA PRO A 44 6.20 -2.59 13.44
C PRO A 44 5.53 -3.86 14.00
N ARG A 45 4.27 -4.12 13.62
CA ARG A 45 3.50 -5.29 14.05
C ARG A 45 3.73 -6.52 13.17
N ARG A 46 4.65 -6.43 12.21
CA ARG A 46 4.99 -7.51 11.25
C ARG A 46 3.84 -7.93 10.32
N ASP A 47 2.87 -7.05 10.11
CA ASP A 47 1.88 -7.18 9.03
C ASP A 47 2.29 -6.33 7.82
N LEU A 48 1.76 -6.70 6.65
CA LEU A 48 1.97 -5.98 5.40
C LEU A 48 0.93 -4.88 5.25
N LEU A 49 1.37 -3.72 4.79
CA LEU A 49 0.54 -2.55 4.52
C LEU A 49 0.70 -2.13 3.06
N GLU A 50 -0.43 -1.90 2.41
CA GLU A 50 -0.55 -1.28 1.10
C GLU A 50 -0.78 0.23 1.29
N VAL A 51 -0.02 1.05 0.56
CA VAL A 51 -0.14 2.51 0.57
C VAL A 51 -0.17 3.00 -0.88
N VAL A 52 -1.29 3.58 -1.29
CA VAL A 52 -1.46 4.17 -2.63
C VAL A 52 -1.23 5.67 -2.56
N VAL A 53 -0.34 6.15 -3.42
CA VAL A 53 0.12 7.53 -3.47
C VAL A 53 -0.14 8.13 -4.85
N ALA A 54 -0.66 9.35 -4.89
CA ALA A 54 -0.56 10.20 -6.07
C ALA A 54 0.79 10.96 -6.01
N PRO A 55 1.67 10.81 -7.01
CA PRO A 55 2.95 11.52 -7.06
C PRO A 55 2.73 13.02 -7.33
N GLY A 56 3.71 13.85 -6.95
CA GLY A 56 3.69 15.31 -7.11
C GLY A 56 4.73 15.98 -6.22
N GLU A 57 4.82 17.31 -6.27
CA GLU A 57 5.70 18.09 -5.37
C GLU A 57 5.42 17.79 -3.89
N GLU A 58 4.14 17.62 -3.55
CA GLU A 58 3.68 17.07 -2.27
C GLU A 58 2.93 15.74 -2.49
N PRO A 59 3.58 14.59 -2.27
CA PRO A 59 2.95 13.29 -2.44
C PRO A 59 1.70 13.15 -1.55
N THR A 60 0.60 12.69 -2.15
CA THR A 60 -0.68 12.55 -1.45
C THR A 60 -1.05 11.07 -1.30
N VAL A 61 -1.22 10.62 -0.05
CA VAL A 61 -1.71 9.26 0.25
C VAL A 61 -3.22 9.22 0.08
N LEU A 62 -3.64 8.50 -0.96
CA LEU A 62 -5.04 8.33 -1.35
C LEU A 62 -5.70 7.19 -0.55
N HIS A 63 -4.94 6.14 -0.27
CA HIS A 63 -5.43 4.94 0.38
C HIS A 63 -4.33 4.25 1.19
N ALA A 64 -4.70 3.67 2.34
CA ALA A 64 -3.83 2.81 3.10
C ALA A 64 -4.65 1.69 3.75
N MET A 65 -4.21 0.44 3.58
CA MET A 65 -4.87 -0.71 4.19
C MET A 65 -3.90 -1.85 4.45
N ARG A 66 -4.17 -2.64 5.49
CA ARG A 66 -3.49 -3.93 5.68
C ARG A 66 -3.70 -4.80 4.46
N LEU A 67 -2.64 -5.46 4.02
CA LEU A 67 -2.71 -6.40 2.91
C LEU A 67 -3.63 -7.56 3.29
N ARG A 68 -4.67 -7.77 2.49
CA ARG A 68 -5.67 -8.83 2.71
C ARG A 68 -5.51 -9.87 1.61
N PRO A 69 -5.06 -11.09 1.91
CA PRO A 69 -4.95 -12.18 0.92
C PRO A 69 -6.21 -12.39 0.08
N ALA A 70 -7.39 -12.18 0.66
CA ALA A 70 -8.68 -12.25 -0.03
C ALA A 70 -8.84 -11.28 -1.22
N ASN A 71 -8.05 -10.22 -1.31
CA ASN A 71 -8.09 -9.27 -2.41
C ASN A 71 -7.21 -9.71 -3.61
N TYR A 72 -6.38 -10.75 -3.43
CA TYR A 72 -5.41 -11.21 -4.41
C TYR A 72 -5.79 -12.59 -4.94
N ARG A 73 -6.50 -12.61 -6.07
CA ARG A 73 -7.00 -13.87 -6.68
C ARG A 73 -5.90 -14.92 -6.89
N HIS A 74 -4.68 -14.48 -7.24
CA HIS A 74 -3.53 -15.38 -7.45
C HIS A 74 -2.98 -15.96 -6.14
N MET A 75 -3.17 -15.29 -4.99
CA MET A 75 -2.79 -15.82 -3.68
C MET A 75 -3.84 -16.79 -3.10
N LEU A 76 -5.08 -16.75 -3.62
CA LEU A 76 -6.18 -17.59 -3.15
C LEU A 76 -6.19 -18.99 -3.76
N GLY A 77 -5.20 -19.35 -4.58
CA GLY A 77 -5.13 -20.65 -5.23
C GLY A 77 -6.28 -20.89 -6.23
N LEU A 78 -7.03 -19.86 -6.62
CA LEU A 78 -8.20 -19.96 -7.52
C LEU A 78 -7.83 -19.86 -9.01
N SER A 79 -6.58 -20.12 -9.37
CA SER A 79 -6.18 -20.37 -10.75
C SER A 79 -5.78 -21.83 -10.91
N CYS A 80 -6.78 -22.68 -11.13
CA CYS A 80 -6.62 -23.90 -11.91
C CYS A 80 -6.43 -23.50 -13.38
N HIS A 81 -5.23 -23.04 -13.72
CA HIS A 81 -4.77 -23.02 -15.10
C HIS A 81 -3.55 -23.93 -15.19
N SER A 82 -3.79 -25.10 -15.75
CA SER A 82 -2.80 -26.05 -16.25
C SER A 82 -1.75 -25.27 -17.03
N ILE A 83 -0.50 -25.33 -16.56
CA ILE A 83 0.64 -24.92 -17.35
C ILE A 83 0.97 -26.13 -18.25
N PRO A 84 1.02 -25.98 -19.59
CA PRO A 84 1.48 -27.05 -20.48
C PRO A 84 2.95 -27.40 -20.25
#